data_AF-A0A2I2FCB9-F1
#
_entry.id   AF-A0A2I2FCB9-F1
#
_cell.length_a   1.000
_cell.length_b   1.000
_cell.length_c   1.000
_cell.angle_alpha   90.00
_cell.angle_beta   90.00
_cell.angle_gamma   90.00
#
_symmetry.space_group_name_H-M   'P 1'
#
loop_
_entity.id
_entity.type
_entity.pdbx_description
1 polymer ?
#
loop_
_entity_poly.entity_id
_entity_poly.type
_entity_poly.pdbx_seq_one_letter_code
_entity_poly.pdbx_strand_id
1 'polypeptide(L)'
;MGLHVIGRFRDAIHRVKKYGKRQRKLTLRQPDDHQQQSIWERLPDSVLVEIASHCNLLEIYSLLLTSRLVSRRIRKRECAIAQAWLDRRRRHYHHVVNPMGVSPGDDLTFIADLFPPPPPTYTNDGDAPDDRPDYTFGYLADLTRCWTTCIRLSYYLADHVVQQHLQTDPDVQLVWSSSKTEKELVYSRGVGMLQARLLAPITHLAFFLESTASAADNATTITPRIIKTQQSILQQPPFTDTQTLLATHHTMTLLCASARRLMAPDIASPSVNNWLSLLLTTSTLERLLDLFRAATTDNTNPPPSHRTYPSSSPSSSSFSFSFPSPSLSSPLASAVSALSSHHHHTTKLKHSSTISIPSSSWTPRREFLWRMRDDWAEFVALSSPTVPDPSSPRGQSRADRRERLSLALPDLQGVWFGAAQKEMVRRGIIPHESEESVHILHGSGVRLGCVFCVDMGS
;
A
#
# COMPACT_ATOMS: atom_id res chain seq x y z
N MET A 1 1.89 25.52 28.84
CA MET A 1 3.08 26.21 28.27
C MET A 1 3.91 25.35 27.28
N GLY A 2 3.71 24.03 27.12
CA GLY A 2 4.55 23.19 26.25
C GLY A 2 4.30 23.29 24.73
N LEU A 3 3.06 23.49 24.29
CA LEU A 3 2.69 23.54 22.85
C LEU A 3 3.35 24.70 22.10
N HIS A 4 3.56 25.84 22.77
CA HIS A 4 4.11 27.04 22.17
C HIS A 4 5.64 26.95 21.94
N VAL A 5 6.32 26.10 22.71
CA VAL A 5 7.77 25.82 22.57
C VAL A 5 7.99 24.82 21.43
N ILE A 6 7.12 23.81 21.31
CA ILE A 6 7.18 22.78 20.26
C ILE A 6 6.92 23.40 18.87
N GLY A 7 5.93 24.30 18.75
CA GLY A 7 5.67 25.03 17.50
C GLY A 7 6.88 25.87 17.04
N ARG A 8 7.52 26.59 17.97
CA ARG A 8 8.74 27.38 17.68
C ARG A 8 9.93 26.51 17.26
N PHE A 9 10.01 25.30 17.80
CA PHE A 9 11.06 24.34 17.47
C PHE A 9 10.87 23.73 16.07
N ARG A 10 9.63 23.35 15.71
CA ARG A 10 9.30 22.91 14.34
C ARG A 10 9.64 23.99 13.31
N ASP A 11 9.30 25.24 13.61
CA ASP A 11 9.63 26.37 12.73
C ASP A 11 11.14 26.65 12.67
N ALA A 12 11.89 26.39 13.75
CA ALA A 12 13.35 26.48 13.76
C ALA A 12 13.99 25.41 12.86
N ILE A 13 13.50 24.17 12.88
CA ILE A 13 13.96 23.10 11.99
C ILE A 13 13.66 23.43 10.53
N HIS A 14 12.46 23.94 10.22
CA HIS A 14 12.12 24.37 8.86
C HIS A 14 12.97 25.55 8.38
N ARG A 15 13.33 26.49 9.27
CA ARG A 15 14.25 27.60 8.96
C ARG A 15 15.67 27.09 8.67
N VAL A 16 16.21 26.15 9.45
CA VAL A 16 17.54 25.56 9.20
C VAL A 16 17.58 24.82 7.86
N LYS A 17 16.49 24.12 7.49
CA LYS A 17 16.37 23.44 6.18
C LYS A 17 16.31 24.43 5.00
N LYS A 18 15.75 25.64 5.20
CA LYS A 18 15.62 26.68 4.15
C LYS A 18 16.90 27.51 3.93
N TYR A 19 17.78 27.62 4.94
CA TYR A 19 18.98 28.46 4.89
C TYR A 19 20.32 27.71 4.94
N GLY A 20 20.33 26.37 5.03
CA GLY A 20 21.53 25.54 5.19
C GLY A 20 22.56 25.54 4.05
N LYS A 21 22.44 26.40 3.02
CA LYS A 21 23.42 26.51 1.91
C LYS A 21 24.35 27.72 1.98
N ARG A 22 24.26 28.59 2.99
CA ARG A 22 25.20 29.73 3.12
C ARG A 22 25.58 29.98 4.57
N GLN A 23 26.59 29.26 5.07
CA GLN A 23 27.61 29.81 5.96
C GLN A 23 28.72 28.78 6.24
N ARG A 24 29.71 28.74 5.35
CA ARG A 24 31.08 28.42 5.73
C ARG A 24 31.86 29.74 5.70
N LYS A 25 31.96 30.40 6.85
CA LYS A 25 33.08 31.29 7.14
C LYS A 25 33.37 31.16 8.64
N LEU A 26 34.48 30.49 8.91
CA LEU A 26 35.12 30.37 10.21
C LEU A 26 35.55 31.76 10.67
N THR A 27 35.06 32.21 11.80
CA THR A 27 35.74 33.20 12.62
C THR A 27 36.16 32.51 13.91
N LEU A 28 37.46 32.26 14.04
CA LEU A 28 38.12 31.94 15.30
C LEU A 28 37.77 33.04 16.31
N ARG A 29 37.07 32.66 17.38
CA ARG A 29 37.14 33.34 18.67
C ARG A 29 37.31 32.26 19.74
N GLN A 30 38.29 32.47 20.61
CA GLN A 30 38.61 31.64 21.77
C GLN A 30 37.37 31.34 22.61
N PRO A 31 37.21 30.09 23.13
CA PRO A 31 36.14 29.76 24.06
C PRO A 31 36.54 30.12 25.50
N ASP A 32 35.69 30.89 26.18
CA ASP A 32 35.68 30.96 27.65
C ASP A 32 35.18 29.63 28.23
N ASP A 33 35.78 29.23 29.36
CA ASP A 33 35.80 27.90 29.98
C ASP A 33 34.49 27.48 30.70
N HIS A 34 33.35 27.91 30.18
CA HIS A 34 32.04 27.36 30.54
C HIS A 34 31.49 26.63 29.31
N GLN A 35 31.90 25.37 29.16
CA GLN A 35 31.32 24.44 28.18
C GLN A 35 29.79 24.52 28.22
N GLN A 36 29.20 25.24 27.27
CA GLN A 36 27.78 25.21 27.01
C GLN A 36 27.47 23.81 26.47
N GLN A 37 27.20 22.88 27.38
CA GLN A 37 26.63 21.58 27.06
C GLN A 37 25.48 21.80 26.09
N SER A 38 25.47 21.03 25.01
CA SER A 38 24.44 21.18 23.99
C SER A 38 23.07 21.00 24.62
N ILE A 39 22.04 21.71 24.13
CA ILE A 39 20.67 21.58 24.65
C ILE A 39 20.22 20.11 24.64
N TRP A 40 20.70 19.34 23.65
CA TRP A 40 20.48 17.90 23.50
C TRP A 40 21.15 17.02 24.54
N GLU A 41 22.16 17.52 25.25
CA GLU A 41 22.83 16.83 26.35
C GLU A 41 22.06 17.03 27.65
N ARG A 42 21.57 18.25 27.89
CA ARG A 42 20.81 18.64 29.08
C ARG A 42 19.36 18.16 29.08
N LEU A 43 18.81 17.81 27.92
CA LEU A 43 17.41 17.39 27.79
C LEU A 43 17.18 16.04 28.49
N PRO A 44 16.16 15.89 29.35
CA PRO A 44 15.78 14.57 29.90
C PRO A 44 15.30 13.61 28.81
N ASP A 45 15.54 12.31 28.98
CA ASP A 45 15.12 11.27 28.02
C ASP A 45 13.61 11.26 27.80
N SER A 46 12.79 11.47 28.84
CA SER A 46 11.33 11.54 28.74
C SER A 46 10.87 12.68 27.83
N VAL A 47 11.52 13.84 27.91
CA VAL A 47 11.20 15.00 27.07
C VAL A 47 11.68 14.77 25.63
N LEU A 48 12.82 14.09 25.44
CA LEU A 48 13.28 13.70 24.11
C LEU A 48 12.28 12.75 23.43
N VAL A 49 11.77 11.75 24.17
CA VAL A 49 10.75 10.82 23.68
C VAL A 49 9.48 11.57 23.31
N GLU A 50 9.01 12.48 24.17
CA GLU A 50 7.82 13.28 23.89
C GLU A 50 8.01 14.14 22.62
N ILE A 51 9.13 14.86 22.49
CA ILE A 51 9.42 15.67 21.30
C ILE A 51 9.49 14.80 20.04
N ALA A 52 10.21 13.67 20.10
CA ALA A 52 10.37 12.79 18.95
C ALA A 52 9.04 12.12 18.53
N SER A 53 8.14 11.82 19.49
CA SER A 53 6.80 11.31 19.20
C SER A 53 5.90 12.32 18.48
N HIS A 54 6.28 13.61 18.46
CA HIS A 54 5.61 14.64 17.67
C HIS A 54 6.11 14.76 16.24
N CYS A 55 7.25 14.15 15.95
CA CYS A 55 7.84 14.14 14.62
C CYS A 55 7.27 13.00 13.78
N ASN A 56 7.21 13.21 12.47
CA ASN A 56 7.03 12.09 11.54
C ASN A 56 8.37 11.35 11.34
N LEU A 57 8.33 10.15 10.74
CA LEU A 57 9.55 9.34 10.55
C LEU A 57 10.63 10.08 9.76
N LEU A 58 10.27 10.87 8.74
CA LEU A 58 11.23 11.64 7.94
C LEU A 58 11.96 12.71 8.77
N GLU A 59 11.23 13.37 9.67
CA GLU A 59 11.78 14.33 10.62
C GLU A 59 12.71 13.65 11.64
N ILE A 60 12.34 12.47 12.14
CA ILE A 60 13.21 11.66 13.01
C ILE A 60 14.49 11.29 12.26
N TYR A 61 14.41 10.80 11.02
CA TYR A 61 15.59 10.53 10.20
C TYR A 61 16.43 11.78 9.97
N SER A 62 15.79 12.94 9.76
CA SER A 62 16.51 14.22 9.64
C SER A 62 17.24 14.57 10.94
N LEU A 63 16.62 14.35 12.11
CA LEU A 63 17.22 14.59 13.43
C LEU A 63 18.41 13.66 13.69
N LEU A 64 18.32 12.39 13.28
CA LEU A 64 19.42 11.42 13.38
C LEU A 64 20.68 11.86 12.62
N LEU A 65 20.54 12.73 11.60
CA LEU A 65 21.64 13.26 10.80
C LEU A 65 22.25 14.55 11.36
N THR A 66 21.64 15.18 12.38
CA THR A 66 22.08 16.48 12.90
C THR A 66 23.33 16.40 13.78
N SER A 67 23.43 15.39 14.65
CA SER A 67 24.59 15.18 15.53
C SER A 67 24.72 13.73 16.00
N ARG A 68 25.95 13.30 16.31
CA ARG A 68 26.22 11.95 16.85
C ARG A 68 25.55 11.73 18.22
N LEU A 69 25.49 12.76 19.06
CA LEU A 69 24.86 12.69 20.38
C LEU A 69 23.36 12.42 20.25
N VAL A 70 22.66 13.24 19.46
CA VAL A 70 21.21 13.07 19.20
C VAL A 70 20.94 11.71 18.55
N SER A 71 21.76 11.32 17.57
CA SER A 71 21.65 10.01 16.91
C SER A 71 21.73 8.85 17.90
N ARG A 72 22.72 8.86 18.80
CA ARG A 72 22.87 7.83 19.85
C ARG A 72 21.68 7.83 20.81
N ARG A 73 21.21 9.01 21.25
CA ARG A 73 20.09 9.11 22.19
C ARG A 73 18.77 8.63 21.58
N ILE A 74 18.49 9.00 20.33
CA ILE A 74 17.29 8.56 19.63
C ILE A 74 17.34 7.05 19.40
N ARG A 75 18.46 6.49 18.91
CA ARG A 75 18.59 5.03 18.69
C ARG A 75 18.44 4.24 19.99
N LYS A 76 19.03 4.71 21.10
CA LYS A 76 18.89 4.05 22.42
C LYS A 76 17.45 4.06 22.94
N ARG A 77 16.59 4.95 22.44
CA ARG A 77 15.20 5.15 22.88
C ARG A 77 14.19 4.87 21.76
N GLU A 78 14.60 4.16 20.73
CA GLU A 78 13.76 3.88 19.55
C GLU A 78 12.42 3.26 19.95
N CYS A 79 12.42 2.21 20.78
CA CYS A 79 11.19 1.56 21.25
C CYS A 79 10.25 2.50 22.00
N ALA A 80 10.78 3.30 22.92
CA ALA A 80 9.98 4.26 23.68
C ALA A 80 9.41 5.37 22.78
N ILE A 81 10.17 5.83 21.79
CA ILE A 81 9.71 6.84 20.82
C ILE A 81 8.60 6.26 19.94
N ALA A 82 8.79 5.05 19.41
CA ALA A 82 7.84 4.41 18.52
C ALA A 82 6.51 4.08 19.22
N GLN A 83 6.57 3.58 20.46
CA GLN A 83 5.40 3.37 21.31
C GLN A 83 4.66 4.68 21.59
N ALA A 84 5.38 5.70 22.09
CA ALA A 84 4.78 7.00 22.41
C ALA A 84 4.11 7.65 21.20
N TRP A 85 4.67 7.45 20.01
CA TRP A 85 4.10 7.93 18.75
C TRP A 85 2.75 7.28 18.43
N LEU A 86 2.61 5.95 18.58
CA LEU A 86 1.35 5.24 18.37
C LEU A 86 0.32 5.58 19.45
N ASP A 87 0.71 5.58 20.72
CA ASP A 87 -0.18 5.90 21.85
C ASP A 87 -0.73 7.32 21.76
N ARG A 88 0.05 8.25 21.23
CA ARG A 88 -0.40 9.61 20.97
C ARG A 88 -1.49 9.66 19.90
N ARG A 89 -1.35 8.88 18.83
CA ARG A 89 -2.38 8.79 17.79
C ARG A 89 -3.66 8.13 18.31
N ARG A 90 -3.54 7.04 19.10
CA ARG A 90 -4.69 6.40 19.78
C ARG A 90 -5.44 7.40 20.68
N ARG A 91 -4.72 8.18 21.49
CA ARG A 91 -5.34 9.22 22.34
C ARG A 91 -6.00 10.34 21.55
N HIS A 92 -5.43 10.74 20.42
CA HIS A 92 -6.04 11.76 19.55
C HIS A 92 -7.36 11.25 18.95
N TYR A 93 -7.41 9.98 18.57
CA TYR A 93 -8.63 9.35 18.03
C TYR A 93 -9.78 9.33 19.05
N HIS A 94 -9.51 8.92 20.29
CA HIS A 94 -10.54 8.89 21.34
C HIS A 94 -11.11 10.27 21.72
N HIS A 95 -10.37 11.36 21.48
CA HIS A 95 -10.82 12.72 21.79
C HIS A 95 -11.61 13.40 20.66
N VAL A 96 -11.56 12.89 19.42
CA VAL A 96 -12.15 13.51 18.22
C VAL A 96 -13.28 12.65 17.64
N VAL A 97 -14.13 12.08 18.51
CA VAL A 97 -15.41 11.50 18.08
C VAL A 97 -16.33 12.66 17.65
N ASN A 98 -16.13 13.11 16.41
CA ASN A 98 -17.03 14.00 15.71
C ASN A 98 -17.70 13.17 14.59
N PRO A 99 -19.04 13.18 14.44
CA PRO A 99 -19.76 12.36 13.45
C PRO A 99 -19.54 12.77 11.98
N MET A 100 -18.66 13.74 11.72
CA MET A 100 -18.43 14.35 10.42
C MET A 100 -16.94 14.30 10.06
N GLY A 101 -16.54 13.20 9.41
CA GLY A 101 -15.42 13.18 8.46
C GLY A 101 -14.01 13.33 9.02
N VAL A 102 -13.57 12.39 9.87
CA VAL A 102 -12.12 12.12 9.94
C VAL A 102 -11.72 11.55 8.59
N SER A 103 -10.74 12.19 7.93
CA SER A 103 -10.15 11.67 6.71
C SER A 103 -9.74 10.22 6.97
N PRO A 104 -10.18 9.24 6.15
CA PRO A 104 -9.79 7.85 6.30
C PRO A 104 -8.26 7.64 6.31
N GLY A 105 -7.45 8.66 6.01
CA GLY A 105 -6.00 8.57 5.91
C GLY A 105 -5.17 8.67 7.21
N ASP A 106 -5.73 9.11 8.34
CA ASP A 106 -4.91 9.42 9.53
C ASP A 106 -4.91 8.36 10.64
N ASP A 107 -5.77 7.36 10.55
CA ASP A 107 -5.91 6.30 11.55
C ASP A 107 -4.93 5.14 11.32
N LEU A 108 -3.66 5.38 11.63
CA LEU A 108 -2.65 4.32 11.69
C LEU A 108 -2.86 3.34 12.86
N THR A 109 -3.83 3.61 13.76
CA THR A 109 -4.06 2.75 14.92
C THR A 109 -4.82 1.50 14.53
N PHE A 110 -5.78 1.63 13.62
CA PHE A 110 -6.47 0.50 13.01
C PHE A 110 -5.50 -0.53 12.40
N ILE A 111 -4.55 -0.08 11.58
CA ILE A 111 -3.57 -0.99 10.97
C ILE A 111 -2.56 -1.54 12.00
N ALA A 112 -2.19 -0.77 13.03
CA ALA A 112 -1.30 -1.24 14.09
C ALA A 112 -1.92 -2.37 14.93
N ASP A 113 -3.25 -2.37 15.05
CA ASP A 113 -3.98 -3.43 15.77
C ASP A 113 -4.05 -4.73 14.93
N LEU A 114 -4.03 -4.61 13.59
CA LEU A 114 -3.94 -5.77 12.68
C LEU A 114 -2.53 -6.35 12.58
N PHE A 115 -1.50 -5.50 12.65
CA PHE A 115 -0.10 -5.90 12.55
C PHE A 115 0.65 -5.55 13.83
N PRO A 116 0.46 -6.33 14.93
CA PRO A 116 1.19 -6.06 16.16
C PRO A 116 2.70 -6.23 15.93
N PRO A 117 3.55 -5.47 16.64
CA PRO A 117 5.00 -5.66 16.58
C PRO A 117 5.38 -7.08 17.01
N PRO A 118 6.51 -7.60 16.51
CA PRO A 118 6.97 -8.92 16.88
C PRO A 118 7.23 -9.02 18.39
N PRO A 119 7.08 -10.23 18.97
CA PRO A 119 7.38 -10.45 20.38
C PRO A 119 8.85 -10.09 20.68
N PRO A 120 9.17 -9.68 21.93
CA PRO A 120 10.52 -9.29 22.32
C PRO A 120 11.52 -10.38 21.97
N THR A 121 12.69 -9.94 21.49
CA THR A 121 13.83 -10.84 21.32
C THR A 121 14.46 -11.14 22.68
N TYR A 122 14.18 -12.34 23.22
CA TYR A 122 14.84 -12.83 24.43
C TYR A 122 16.31 -13.14 24.13
N THR A 123 17.21 -12.19 24.41
CA THR A 123 18.64 -12.46 24.44
C THR A 123 18.97 -13.26 25.69
N ASN A 124 19.68 -14.39 25.53
CA ASN A 124 20.13 -15.25 26.63
C ASN A 124 21.22 -14.61 27.52
N ASP A 125 21.58 -13.36 27.28
CA ASP A 125 22.51 -12.62 28.12
C ASP A 125 21.76 -12.14 29.36
N GLY A 126 22.24 -12.55 30.55
CA GLY A 126 21.55 -12.51 31.84
C GLY A 126 21.20 -11.13 32.42
N ASP A 127 20.99 -10.11 31.59
CA ASP A 127 20.26 -8.91 31.98
C ASP A 127 18.75 -9.18 31.87
N ALA A 128 17.99 -8.66 32.84
CA ALA A 128 16.55 -8.91 32.94
C ALA A 128 15.85 -8.68 31.58
N PRO A 129 15.06 -9.66 31.10
CA PRO A 129 14.37 -9.52 29.82
C PRO A 129 13.47 -8.30 29.84
N ASP A 130 13.66 -7.38 28.89
CA ASP A 130 12.67 -6.33 28.64
C ASP A 130 11.52 -7.01 27.89
N ASP A 131 10.47 -7.42 28.61
CA ASP A 131 9.27 -8.11 28.07
C ASP A 131 8.43 -7.21 27.11
N ARG A 132 9.00 -6.12 26.60
CA ARG A 132 8.31 -5.14 25.76
C ARG A 132 8.42 -5.50 24.29
N PRO A 133 7.33 -5.39 23.51
CA PRO A 133 7.38 -5.67 22.07
C PRO A 133 8.39 -4.78 21.34
N ASP A 134 8.95 -5.28 20.23
CA ASP A 134 10.00 -4.62 19.45
C ASP A 134 9.41 -3.52 18.55
N TYR A 135 8.87 -2.46 19.16
CA TYR A 135 8.40 -1.27 18.43
C TYR A 135 9.60 -0.53 17.84
N THR A 136 9.90 -0.74 16.57
CA THR A 136 11.03 -0.07 15.89
C THR A 136 10.57 1.01 14.91
N PHE A 137 11.48 1.89 14.49
CA PHE A 137 11.22 2.79 13.35
C PHE A 137 11.04 2.03 12.04
N GLY A 138 11.65 0.84 11.92
CA GLY A 138 11.39 -0.09 10.82
C GLY A 138 9.93 -0.52 10.80
N TYR A 139 9.43 -1.05 11.92
CA TYR A 139 8.03 -1.41 12.09
C TYR A 139 7.07 -0.25 11.76
N LEU A 140 7.32 0.96 12.27
CA LEU A 140 6.50 2.13 11.93
C LEU A 140 6.56 2.50 10.45
N ALA A 141 7.71 2.32 9.80
CA ALA A 141 7.86 2.59 8.37
C ALA A 141 7.08 1.58 7.53
N ASP A 142 7.15 0.30 7.88
CA ASP A 142 6.39 -0.77 7.22
C ASP A 142 4.89 -0.59 7.41
N LEU A 143 4.45 -0.24 8.62
CA LEU A 143 3.07 0.09 8.93
C LEU A 143 2.57 1.29 8.09
N THR A 144 3.38 2.35 8.03
CA THR A 144 3.06 3.53 7.23
C THR A 144 2.98 3.21 5.74
N ARG A 145 3.88 2.35 5.24
CA ARG A 145 3.89 1.88 3.85
C ARG A 145 2.64 1.07 3.54
N CYS A 146 2.32 0.05 4.34
CA CYS A 146 1.13 -0.80 4.14
C CYS A 146 -0.16 0.04 4.18
N TRP A 147 -0.28 0.97 5.12
CA TRP A 147 -1.43 1.87 5.21
C TRP A 147 -1.57 2.79 4.00
N THR A 148 -0.46 3.38 3.57
CA THR A 148 -0.42 4.24 2.37
C THR A 148 -0.85 3.46 1.12
N THR A 149 -0.43 2.20 1.01
CA THR A 149 -0.85 1.31 -0.07
C THR A 149 -2.36 1.08 -0.03
N CYS A 150 -2.94 0.78 1.14
CA CYS A 150 -4.37 0.58 1.30
C CYS A 150 -5.20 1.82 0.96
N ILE A 151 -4.79 3.00 1.43
CA ILE A 151 -5.46 4.29 1.12
C ILE A 151 -5.43 4.56 -0.37
N ARG A 152 -4.27 4.39 -1.01
CA ARG A 152 -4.13 4.69 -2.43
C ARG A 152 -4.88 3.67 -3.29
N LEU A 153 -4.80 2.39 -2.96
CA LEU A 153 -5.49 1.35 -3.72
C LEU A 153 -7.00 1.50 -3.60
N SER A 154 -7.53 1.79 -2.41
CA SER A 154 -8.96 2.06 -2.23
C SER A 154 -9.42 3.27 -3.03
N TYR A 155 -8.62 4.34 -3.07
CA TYR A 155 -8.89 5.52 -3.90
C TYR A 155 -8.94 5.18 -5.39
N TYR A 156 -7.88 4.57 -5.93
CA TYR A 156 -7.82 4.29 -7.37
C TYR A 156 -8.82 3.23 -7.81
N LEU A 157 -9.14 2.26 -6.95
CA LEU A 157 -10.21 1.31 -7.22
C LEU A 157 -11.58 2.01 -7.25
N ALA A 158 -11.85 2.88 -6.27
CA ALA A 158 -13.09 3.66 -6.23
C ALA A 158 -13.23 4.58 -7.45
N ASP A 159 -12.16 5.32 -7.78
CA ASP A 159 -12.07 6.18 -8.96
C ASP A 159 -12.41 5.41 -10.25
N HIS A 160 -11.76 4.28 -10.47
CA HIS A 160 -12.01 3.43 -11.63
C HIS A 160 -13.45 2.91 -11.70
N VAL A 161 -13.99 2.44 -10.58
CA VAL A 161 -15.33 1.84 -10.53
C VAL A 161 -16.42 2.89 -10.70
N VAL A 162 -16.29 4.06 -10.07
CA VAL A 162 -17.21 5.19 -10.26
C VAL A 162 -17.15 5.68 -11.70
N GLN A 163 -15.96 5.87 -12.26
CA GLN A 163 -15.79 6.29 -13.65
C GLN A 163 -16.46 5.29 -14.61
N GLN A 164 -16.23 4.00 -14.41
CA GLN A 164 -16.84 2.96 -15.23
C GLN A 164 -18.37 2.96 -15.09
N HIS A 165 -18.90 3.05 -13.87
CA HIS A 165 -20.34 3.08 -13.61
C HIS A 165 -21.01 4.24 -14.36
N LEU A 166 -20.45 5.44 -14.24
CA LEU A 166 -20.92 6.65 -14.92
C LEU A 166 -20.84 6.54 -16.46
N GLN A 167 -19.93 5.71 -16.98
CA GLN A 167 -19.74 5.48 -18.41
C GLN A 167 -20.51 4.29 -18.97
N THR A 168 -21.10 3.42 -18.16
CA THR A 168 -21.70 2.16 -18.65
C THR A 168 -23.18 2.03 -18.32
N ASP A 169 -23.64 2.64 -17.23
CA ASP A 169 -25.05 2.63 -16.86
C ASP A 169 -25.83 3.62 -17.75
N PRO A 170 -26.79 3.14 -18.58
CA PRO A 170 -27.50 3.97 -19.55
C PRO A 170 -28.41 5.02 -18.88
N ASP A 171 -28.99 4.71 -17.72
CA ASP A 171 -29.86 5.62 -16.98
C ASP A 171 -29.02 6.75 -16.36
N VAL A 172 -27.82 6.39 -15.90
CA VAL A 172 -26.84 7.35 -15.38
C VAL A 172 -26.25 8.22 -16.48
N GLN A 173 -25.88 7.66 -17.64
CA GLN A 173 -25.31 8.44 -18.74
C GLN A 173 -26.22 9.60 -19.17
N LEU A 174 -27.54 9.39 -19.16
CA LEU A 174 -28.53 10.38 -19.54
C LEU A 174 -28.56 11.56 -18.54
N VAL A 175 -28.53 11.27 -17.24
CA VAL A 175 -28.51 12.27 -16.15
C VAL A 175 -27.12 12.91 -16.00
N TRP A 176 -26.06 12.17 -16.29
CA TRP A 176 -24.67 12.61 -16.29
C TRP A 176 -24.35 13.67 -17.36
N SER A 177 -25.31 14.04 -18.20
CA SER A 177 -25.17 15.09 -19.21
C SER A 177 -25.24 16.53 -18.69
N SER A 178 -25.49 16.75 -17.38
CA SER A 178 -25.70 18.06 -16.74
C SER A 178 -24.46 19.00 -16.67
N SER A 179 -24.53 20.05 -15.84
CA SER A 179 -23.49 21.10 -15.72
C SER A 179 -22.12 20.55 -15.26
N LYS A 180 -21.02 21.16 -15.73
CA LYS A 180 -19.64 20.70 -15.44
C LYS A 180 -19.34 20.60 -13.93
N THR A 181 -19.78 21.59 -13.15
CA THR A 181 -19.53 21.67 -11.69
C THR A 181 -20.28 20.61 -10.91
N GLU A 182 -21.50 20.28 -11.34
CA GLU A 182 -22.30 19.23 -10.71
C GLU A 182 -21.69 17.85 -10.95
N LYS A 183 -21.19 17.58 -12.16
CA LYS A 183 -20.47 16.34 -12.47
C LYS A 183 -19.25 16.15 -11.57
N GLU A 184 -18.44 17.19 -11.38
CA GLU A 184 -17.24 17.11 -10.53
C GLU A 184 -17.59 16.84 -9.07
N LEU A 185 -18.65 17.47 -8.56
CA LEU A 185 -19.13 17.25 -7.20
C LEU A 185 -19.70 15.84 -7.01
N VAL A 186 -20.52 15.37 -7.94
CA VAL A 186 -21.08 14.00 -7.92
C VAL A 186 -19.97 12.97 -8.02
N TYR A 187 -19.02 13.16 -8.94
CA TYR A 187 -17.86 12.30 -9.12
C TYR A 187 -17.06 12.18 -7.82
N SER A 188 -16.60 13.32 -7.31
CA SER A 188 -15.75 13.37 -6.11
C SER A 188 -16.46 12.81 -4.88
N ARG A 189 -17.76 13.07 -4.74
CA ARG A 189 -18.59 12.48 -3.68
C ARG A 189 -18.71 10.96 -3.84
N GLY A 190 -19.01 10.47 -5.04
CA GLY A 190 -19.12 9.04 -5.33
C GLY A 190 -17.81 8.29 -5.04
N VAL A 191 -16.68 8.85 -5.50
CA VAL A 191 -15.35 8.29 -5.23
C VAL A 191 -15.05 8.30 -3.73
N GLY A 192 -15.30 9.41 -3.03
CA GLY A 192 -15.08 9.50 -1.59
C GLY A 192 -15.92 8.52 -0.77
N MET A 193 -17.21 8.37 -1.10
CA MET A 193 -18.10 7.42 -0.42
C MET A 193 -17.69 5.97 -0.68
N LEU A 194 -17.36 5.62 -1.92
CA LEU A 194 -16.93 4.27 -2.26
C LEU A 194 -15.56 3.96 -1.65
N GLN A 195 -14.62 4.90 -1.68
CA GLN A 195 -13.32 4.75 -1.02
C GLN A 195 -13.48 4.48 0.49
N ALA A 196 -14.33 5.25 1.17
CA ALA A 196 -14.59 5.07 2.60
C ALA A 196 -15.14 3.67 2.92
N ARG A 197 -15.97 3.11 2.04
CA ARG A 197 -16.48 1.73 2.14
C ARG A 197 -15.41 0.68 1.87
N LEU A 198 -14.51 0.93 0.92
CA LEU A 198 -13.48 -0.03 0.49
C LEU A 198 -12.25 -0.07 1.40
N LEU A 199 -11.94 1.00 2.13
CA LEU A 199 -10.66 1.12 2.84
C LEU A 199 -10.43 0.00 3.86
N ALA A 200 -11.35 -0.20 4.81
CA ALA A 200 -11.19 -1.22 5.84
C ALA A 200 -11.11 -2.65 5.24
N PRO A 201 -12.01 -3.07 4.33
CA PRO A 201 -11.88 -4.34 3.63
C PRO A 201 -10.56 -4.52 2.86
N ILE A 202 -10.02 -3.47 2.22
CA ILE A 202 -8.71 -3.54 1.56
C ILE A 202 -7.59 -3.78 2.57
N THR A 203 -7.65 -3.15 3.74
CA THR A 203 -6.67 -3.39 4.81
C THR A 203 -6.79 -4.82 5.36
N HIS A 204 -8.00 -5.37 5.50
CA HIS A 204 -8.18 -6.76 5.87
C HIS A 204 -7.63 -7.72 4.81
N LEU A 205 -7.74 -7.39 3.52
CA LEU A 205 -7.08 -8.15 2.45
C LEU A 205 -5.57 -8.12 2.60
N ALA A 206 -4.97 -6.95 2.87
CA ALA A 206 -3.54 -6.82 3.11
C ALA A 206 -3.10 -7.73 4.28
N PHE A 207 -3.81 -7.65 5.41
CA PHE A 207 -3.57 -8.50 6.58
C PHE A 207 -3.63 -9.98 6.26
N PHE A 208 -4.66 -10.43 5.53
CA PHE A 208 -4.79 -11.83 5.15
C PHE A 208 -3.64 -12.29 4.25
N LEU A 209 -3.28 -11.50 3.23
CA LEU A 209 -2.23 -11.85 2.27
C LEU A 209 -0.87 -11.91 2.95
N GLU A 210 -0.55 -10.94 3.80
CA GLU A 210 0.72 -10.90 4.55
C GLU A 210 0.80 -12.02 5.60
N SER A 211 -0.30 -12.32 6.30
CA SER A 211 -0.37 -13.44 7.25
C SER A 211 -0.18 -14.79 6.54
N THR A 212 -0.76 -14.93 5.34
CA THR A 212 -0.62 -16.14 4.52
C THR A 212 0.82 -16.29 4.02
N ALA A 213 1.45 -15.21 3.54
CA ALA A 213 2.83 -15.22 3.10
C ALA A 213 3.78 -15.60 4.25
N SER A 214 3.63 -14.97 5.42
CA SER A 214 4.43 -15.25 6.62
C SER A 214 4.30 -16.70 7.10
N ALA A 215 3.11 -17.29 6.93
CA ALA A 215 2.89 -18.70 7.28
C ALA A 215 3.39 -19.68 6.20
N ALA A 216 3.48 -19.25 4.95
CA ALA A 216 3.96 -20.06 3.82
C ALA A 216 5.48 -20.27 3.87
N ASP A 217 6.25 -19.26 4.30
CA ASP A 217 7.71 -19.36 4.48
C ASP A 217 8.13 -20.49 5.44
N ASN A 218 7.21 -20.92 6.31
CA ASN A 218 7.41 -21.99 7.28
C ASN A 218 6.97 -23.39 6.78
N ALA A 219 6.40 -23.52 5.57
CA ALA A 219 5.73 -24.74 5.10
C ALA A 219 6.30 -25.31 3.79
N THR A 220 6.99 -26.46 3.88
CA THR A 220 7.62 -27.20 2.76
C THR A 220 6.66 -28.08 1.92
N THR A 221 5.32 -27.90 2.00
CA THR A 221 4.33 -28.69 1.22
C THR A 221 3.06 -27.87 0.98
N ILE A 222 2.73 -27.62 -0.29
CA ILE A 222 2.15 -26.32 -0.68
C ILE A 222 0.62 -26.28 -0.70
N THR A 223 -0.10 -27.12 -1.43
CA THR A 223 -1.51 -26.78 -1.71
C THR A 223 -2.52 -27.06 -0.56
N PRO A 224 -2.58 -28.27 0.06
CA PRO A 224 -3.59 -28.55 1.07
C PRO A 224 -3.28 -27.90 2.44
N ARG A 225 -1.99 -27.70 2.76
CA ARG A 225 -1.57 -27.07 4.01
C ARG A 225 -1.81 -25.56 3.98
N ILE A 226 -1.58 -24.88 2.85
CA ILE A 226 -1.88 -23.46 2.69
C ILE A 226 -3.37 -23.20 2.89
N ILE A 227 -4.27 -24.00 2.30
CA ILE A 227 -5.71 -23.82 2.50
C ILE A 227 -6.09 -23.97 3.97
N LYS A 228 -5.53 -24.96 4.68
CA LYS A 228 -5.79 -25.14 6.12
C LYS A 228 -5.30 -23.95 6.93
N THR A 229 -4.13 -23.41 6.60
CA THR A 229 -3.59 -22.19 7.22
C THR A 229 -4.48 -20.98 6.94
N GLN A 230 -4.86 -20.75 5.69
CA GLN A 230 -5.77 -19.67 5.31
C GLN A 230 -7.11 -19.76 6.05
N GLN A 231 -7.67 -20.96 6.18
CA GLN A 231 -8.88 -21.18 6.99
C GLN A 231 -8.66 -20.84 8.46
N SER A 232 -7.52 -21.20 9.03
CA SER A 232 -7.16 -20.82 10.41
C SER A 232 -7.09 -19.30 10.57
N ILE A 233 -6.53 -18.58 9.59
CA ILE A 233 -6.47 -17.11 9.59
C ILE A 233 -7.90 -16.53 9.55
N LEU A 234 -8.77 -17.05 8.68
CA LEU A 234 -10.17 -16.59 8.58
C LEU A 234 -11.04 -16.93 9.80
N GLN A 235 -10.54 -17.79 10.70
CA GLN A 235 -11.20 -18.15 11.96
C GLN A 235 -10.69 -17.32 13.15
N GLN A 236 -9.72 -16.44 12.93
CA GLN A 236 -9.18 -15.52 13.92
C GLN A 236 -9.66 -14.09 13.66
N PRO A 237 -9.60 -13.19 14.66
CA PRO A 237 -9.84 -11.77 14.44
C PRO A 237 -8.93 -11.22 13.32
N PRO A 238 -9.41 -10.31 12.47
CA PRO A 238 -10.72 -9.64 12.51
C PRO A 238 -11.85 -10.45 11.84
N PHE A 239 -11.54 -11.57 11.17
CA PHE A 239 -12.49 -12.33 10.36
C PHE A 239 -13.50 -13.14 11.17
N THR A 240 -13.38 -13.21 12.50
CA THR A 240 -14.42 -13.76 13.37
C THR A 240 -15.76 -13.07 13.18
N ASP A 241 -15.75 -11.78 12.84
CA ASP A 241 -16.95 -11.08 12.39
C ASP A 241 -17.33 -11.47 10.96
N THR A 242 -18.60 -11.83 10.78
CA THR A 242 -19.14 -12.25 9.49
C THR A 242 -19.24 -11.09 8.51
N GLN A 243 -19.59 -9.89 8.97
CA GLN A 243 -19.69 -8.73 8.09
C GLN A 243 -18.32 -8.34 7.54
N THR A 244 -17.30 -8.36 8.40
CA THR A 244 -15.90 -8.18 7.98
C THR A 244 -15.47 -9.21 6.93
N LEU A 245 -15.78 -10.49 7.11
CA LEU A 245 -15.48 -11.54 6.13
C LEU A 245 -16.18 -11.27 4.78
N LEU A 246 -17.47 -10.96 4.79
CA LEU A 246 -18.26 -10.70 3.58
C LEU A 246 -17.77 -9.45 2.84
N ALA A 247 -17.57 -8.33 3.56
CA ALA A 247 -17.08 -7.09 2.98
C ALA A 247 -15.69 -7.26 2.33
N THR A 248 -14.81 -8.01 3.00
CA THR A 248 -13.50 -8.38 2.47
C THR A 248 -13.62 -9.25 1.22
N HIS A 249 -14.57 -10.20 1.21
CA HIS A 249 -14.82 -11.07 0.06
C HIS A 249 -15.37 -10.31 -1.16
N HIS A 250 -16.34 -9.42 -0.97
CA HIS A 250 -16.87 -8.58 -2.05
C HIS A 250 -15.81 -7.61 -2.57
N THR A 251 -14.99 -7.04 -1.69
CA THR A 251 -13.88 -6.18 -2.08
C THR A 251 -12.84 -6.93 -2.91
N MET A 252 -12.46 -8.17 -2.55
CA MET A 252 -11.56 -8.98 -3.36
C MET A 252 -12.16 -9.30 -4.73
N THR A 253 -13.46 -9.58 -4.78
CA THR A 253 -14.20 -9.84 -6.02
C THR A 253 -14.17 -8.61 -6.93
N LEU A 254 -14.48 -7.43 -6.39
CA LEU A 254 -14.42 -6.17 -7.12
C LEU A 254 -13.00 -5.87 -7.62
N LEU A 255 -12.00 -5.97 -6.75
CA LEU A 255 -10.59 -5.72 -7.06
C LEU A 255 -10.13 -6.60 -8.23
N CYS A 256 -10.39 -7.91 -8.15
CA CYS A 256 -10.05 -8.83 -9.23
C CYS A 256 -10.81 -8.50 -10.51
N ALA A 257 -12.12 -8.25 -10.45
CA ALA A 257 -12.92 -7.92 -11.63
C ALA A 257 -12.44 -6.63 -12.32
N SER A 258 -12.13 -5.59 -11.55
CA SER A 258 -11.58 -4.33 -12.05
C SER A 258 -10.19 -4.51 -12.65
N ALA A 259 -9.30 -5.26 -11.99
CA ALA A 259 -7.97 -5.55 -12.53
C ALA A 259 -8.04 -6.35 -13.84
N ARG A 260 -8.97 -7.32 -13.97
CA ARG A 260 -9.21 -8.04 -15.25
C ARG A 260 -9.56 -7.09 -16.38
N ARG A 261 -10.41 -6.10 -16.12
CA ARG A 261 -10.81 -5.09 -17.13
C ARG A 261 -9.64 -4.21 -17.55
N LEU A 262 -8.77 -3.84 -16.61
CA LEU A 262 -7.56 -3.05 -16.90
C LEU A 262 -6.50 -3.83 -17.70
N MET A 263 -6.47 -5.16 -17.58
CA MET A 263 -5.56 -6.02 -18.33
C MET A 263 -6.07 -6.38 -19.73
N ALA A 264 -7.36 -6.24 -20.00
CA ALA A 264 -7.94 -6.47 -21.32
C ALA A 264 -7.75 -5.26 -22.25
N PRO A 265 -7.60 -5.45 -23.58
CA PRO A 265 -7.45 -6.73 -24.30
C PRO A 265 -6.00 -7.24 -24.36
N ASP A 266 -5.05 -6.53 -23.73
CA ASP A 266 -3.61 -6.77 -23.86
C ASP A 266 -3.15 -8.15 -23.35
N ILE A 267 -3.90 -8.73 -22.40
CA ILE A 267 -3.67 -10.07 -21.86
C ILE A 267 -4.86 -10.97 -22.19
N ALA A 268 -4.58 -12.16 -22.73
CA ALA A 268 -5.61 -13.16 -23.03
C ALA A 268 -6.33 -13.65 -21.75
N SER A 269 -7.66 -13.71 -21.79
CA SER A 269 -8.53 -14.12 -20.66
C SER A 269 -8.02 -15.32 -19.81
N PRO A 270 -7.55 -16.45 -20.38
CA PRO A 270 -7.11 -17.59 -19.58
C PRO A 270 -5.84 -17.33 -18.76
N SER A 271 -4.97 -16.39 -19.16
CA SER A 271 -3.76 -16.08 -18.39
C SER A 271 -3.99 -15.03 -17.30
N VAL A 272 -5.07 -14.23 -17.38
CA VAL A 272 -5.34 -13.15 -16.44
C VAL A 272 -5.48 -13.64 -14.99
N ASN A 273 -6.08 -14.81 -14.76
CA ASN A 273 -6.19 -15.36 -13.40
C ASN A 273 -4.83 -15.75 -12.82
N ASN A 274 -3.93 -16.31 -13.65
CA ASN A 274 -2.56 -16.62 -13.24
C ASN A 274 -1.80 -15.35 -12.89
N TRP A 275 -1.99 -14.29 -13.67
CA TRP A 275 -1.42 -12.97 -13.40
C TRP A 275 -1.89 -12.37 -12.08
N LEU A 276 -3.19 -12.38 -11.84
CA LEU A 276 -3.76 -11.89 -10.59
C LEU A 276 -3.24 -12.69 -9.40
N SER A 277 -3.15 -14.02 -9.55
CA SER A 277 -2.55 -14.86 -8.52
C SER A 277 -1.10 -14.47 -8.23
N LEU A 278 -0.28 -14.27 -9.27
CA LEU A 278 1.11 -13.83 -9.11
C LEU A 278 1.21 -12.48 -8.40
N LEU A 279 0.43 -11.49 -8.82
CA LEU A 279 0.44 -10.15 -8.22
C LEU A 279 0.08 -10.20 -6.73
N LEU A 280 -0.99 -10.92 -6.39
CA LEU A 280 -1.48 -11.06 -5.02
C LEU A 280 -0.54 -11.85 -4.11
N THR A 281 0.25 -12.77 -4.65
CA THR A 281 1.14 -13.65 -3.87
C THR A 281 2.56 -13.13 -3.76
N THR A 282 3.10 -12.47 -4.80
CA THR A 282 4.49 -11.99 -4.81
C THR A 282 4.67 -10.57 -4.26
N SER A 283 3.63 -9.74 -4.35
CA SER A 283 3.72 -8.31 -4.03
C SER A 283 2.53 -7.78 -3.23
N THR A 284 1.72 -8.71 -2.71
CA THR A 284 0.46 -8.46 -2.01
C THR A 284 -0.44 -7.48 -2.78
N LEU A 285 -0.53 -6.23 -2.36
CA LEU A 285 -1.38 -5.20 -2.96
C LEU A 285 -0.62 -4.12 -3.72
N GLU A 286 0.71 -4.08 -3.63
CA GLU A 286 1.49 -2.95 -4.16
C GLU A 286 1.55 -2.92 -5.68
N ARG A 287 1.77 -4.06 -6.34
CA ARG A 287 1.76 -4.08 -7.81
C ARG A 287 0.36 -3.91 -8.39
N LEU A 288 -0.68 -4.28 -7.65
CA LEU A 288 -2.05 -3.93 -8.03
C LEU A 288 -2.24 -2.42 -7.96
N LEU A 289 -1.77 -1.75 -6.90
CA LEU A 289 -1.76 -0.30 -6.83
C LEU A 289 -1.04 0.34 -8.04
N ASP A 290 0.13 -0.18 -8.43
CA ASP A 290 0.85 0.34 -9.60
C ASP A 290 0.08 0.15 -10.92
N LEU A 291 -0.62 -0.98 -11.09
CA LEU A 291 -1.50 -1.21 -12.24
C LEU A 291 -2.61 -0.15 -12.33
N PHE A 292 -3.33 0.06 -11.23
CA PHE A 292 -4.42 1.05 -11.18
C PHE A 292 -3.89 2.48 -11.40
N ARG A 293 -2.76 2.81 -10.79
CA ARG A 293 -2.09 4.10 -10.99
C ARG A 293 -1.70 4.30 -12.45
N ALA A 294 -1.10 3.30 -13.09
CA ALA A 294 -0.73 3.37 -14.50
C ALA A 294 -1.95 3.56 -15.42
N ALA A 295 -3.08 2.91 -15.11
CA ALA A 295 -4.33 3.11 -15.84
C ALA A 295 -4.88 4.54 -15.73
N THR A 296 -4.78 5.20 -14.58
CA THR A 296 -5.23 6.60 -14.45
C THR A 296 -4.44 7.56 -15.32
N THR A 297 -3.14 7.31 -15.51
CA THR A 297 -2.29 8.17 -16.34
C THR A 297 -2.57 8.05 -17.84
N ASP A 298 -3.09 6.91 -18.30
CA ASP A 298 -3.54 6.72 -19.69
C ASP A 298 -4.70 7.68 -20.02
N ASN A 299 -5.66 7.84 -19.10
CA ASN A 299 -6.82 8.71 -19.28
C ASN A 299 -6.47 10.21 -19.36
N THR A 300 -5.29 10.59 -18.84
CA THR A 300 -4.84 11.99 -18.80
C THR A 300 -4.01 12.43 -20.01
N ASN A 301 -3.52 11.50 -20.85
CA ASN A 301 -2.68 11.79 -22.01
C ASN A 301 -3.28 11.20 -23.30
N PRO A 302 -3.93 12.00 -24.16
CA PRO A 302 -4.38 11.51 -25.46
C PRO A 302 -3.16 11.19 -26.36
N PRO A 303 -3.27 10.21 -27.28
CA PRO A 303 -2.18 9.88 -28.20
C PRO A 303 -1.86 11.06 -29.13
N PRO A 304 -0.59 11.24 -29.55
CA PRO A 304 -0.23 12.30 -30.47
C PRO A 304 -0.90 12.06 -31.84
N SER A 305 -1.89 12.89 -32.16
CA SER A 305 -2.53 12.90 -33.47
C SER A 305 -1.50 13.26 -34.56
N HIS A 306 -1.36 12.41 -35.56
CA HIS A 306 -0.59 12.67 -36.77
C HIS A 306 -1.01 14.02 -37.39
N ARG A 307 -0.04 14.92 -37.57
CA ARG A 307 -0.22 16.21 -38.26
C ARG A 307 -0.55 15.97 -39.74
N THR A 308 -1.64 16.57 -40.19
CA THR A 308 -1.81 17.00 -41.59
C THR A 308 -2.41 18.41 -41.54
N TYR A 309 -1.70 19.40 -42.09
CA TYR A 309 -2.08 20.83 -42.17
C TYR A 309 -2.78 21.11 -43.53
N PRO A 310 -3.39 22.30 -43.80
CA PRO A 310 -4.72 22.68 -43.31
C PRO A 310 -5.63 23.26 -44.44
N SER A 311 -6.92 23.47 -44.16
CA SER A 311 -7.74 24.45 -44.90
C SER A 311 -8.87 24.99 -44.01
N SER A 312 -8.72 26.28 -43.65
CA SER A 312 -9.73 27.28 -43.25
C SER A 312 -10.81 26.97 -42.18
N SER A 313 -10.52 27.48 -40.97
CA SER A 313 -11.32 28.05 -39.85
C SER A 313 -12.86 28.24 -39.95
N PRO A 314 -13.60 28.51 -38.83
CA PRO A 314 -13.14 28.83 -37.46
C PRO A 314 -13.85 28.13 -36.28
N SER A 315 -13.22 28.30 -35.11
CA SER A 315 -13.79 28.28 -33.75
C SER A 315 -14.18 26.95 -33.09
N SER A 316 -13.25 26.42 -32.29
CA SER A 316 -13.54 25.91 -30.95
C SER A 316 -12.25 25.90 -30.13
N SER A 317 -12.18 26.78 -29.13
CA SER A 317 -11.08 26.86 -28.19
C SER A 317 -11.17 25.69 -27.19
N SER A 318 -10.50 24.59 -27.50
CA SER A 318 -10.22 23.51 -26.56
C SER A 318 -9.11 23.96 -25.60
N PHE A 319 -9.50 24.31 -24.37
CA PHE A 319 -8.57 24.56 -23.27
C PHE A 319 -8.42 23.31 -22.40
N SER A 320 -7.19 22.80 -22.37
CA SER A 320 -6.70 21.75 -21.50
C SER A 320 -6.81 22.17 -20.03
N PHE A 321 -7.32 21.30 -19.17
CA PHE A 321 -7.29 21.51 -17.72
C PHE A 321 -6.66 20.31 -17.03
N SER A 322 -5.49 20.56 -16.45
CA SER A 322 -4.88 19.72 -15.42
C SER A 322 -5.72 19.84 -14.15
N PHE A 323 -6.27 18.73 -13.67
CA PHE A 323 -6.98 18.72 -12.38
C PHE A 323 -5.97 18.56 -11.22
N PRO A 324 -6.20 19.27 -10.10
CA PRO A 324 -5.40 19.10 -8.91
C PRO A 324 -5.74 17.76 -8.26
N SER A 325 -4.75 16.86 -8.22
CA SER A 325 -4.73 15.74 -7.29
C SER A 325 -5.07 16.24 -5.87
N PRO A 326 -5.70 15.41 -5.01
CA PRO A 326 -5.98 15.80 -3.63
C PRO A 326 -4.69 16.32 -3.02
N SER A 327 -4.79 17.52 -2.44
CA SER A 327 -3.67 18.30 -1.91
C SER A 327 -2.76 17.44 -1.03
N LEU A 328 -1.62 17.06 -1.60
CA LEU A 328 -0.44 16.58 -0.90
C LEU A 328 0.12 17.72 -0.02
N SER A 329 -0.48 17.93 1.14
CA SER A 329 0.21 18.55 2.28
C SER A 329 0.70 17.47 3.23
N SER A 330 1.52 16.55 2.71
CA SER A 330 2.34 15.67 3.53
C SER A 330 3.64 15.32 2.78
N PRO A 331 4.80 15.86 3.19
CA PRO A 331 6.10 15.58 2.56
C PRO A 331 6.60 14.13 2.76
N LEU A 332 5.75 13.21 3.24
CA LEU A 332 6.10 11.82 3.54
C LEU A 332 6.15 10.92 2.30
N ALA A 333 5.25 11.13 1.33
CA ALA A 333 5.06 10.18 0.23
C ALA A 333 6.19 10.16 -0.81
N SER A 334 6.98 11.23 -0.93
CA SER A 334 8.10 11.30 -1.88
C SER A 334 9.45 10.87 -1.28
N ALA A 335 9.55 10.71 0.04
CA ALA A 335 10.82 10.40 0.70
C ALA A 335 10.98 8.90 1.03
N VAL A 336 9.88 8.17 1.24
CA VAL A 336 9.91 6.73 1.54
C VAL A 336 10.41 5.91 0.33
N SER A 337 10.08 6.33 -0.90
CA SER A 337 10.61 5.70 -2.13
C SER A 337 12.13 5.85 -2.30
N ALA A 338 12.79 6.77 -1.59
CA ALA A 338 14.24 6.97 -1.67
C ALA A 338 15.04 6.18 -0.62
N LEU A 339 14.38 5.60 0.39
CA LEU A 339 15.03 4.91 1.52
C LEU A 339 14.88 3.38 1.49
N SER A 340 14.03 2.82 0.62
CA SER A 340 13.94 1.36 0.40
C SER A 340 15.13 0.76 -0.38
N SER A 341 16.10 1.57 -0.81
CA SER A 341 17.26 1.12 -1.60
C SER A 341 18.43 0.55 -0.78
N HIS A 342 18.30 0.39 0.54
CA HIS A 342 19.38 -0.16 1.38
C HIS A 342 18.87 -1.14 2.43
N HIS A 343 18.33 -2.28 2.00
CA HIS A 343 18.56 -3.60 2.62
C HIS A 343 17.81 -4.70 1.85
N HIS A 344 18.29 -5.03 0.66
CA HIS A 344 18.12 -6.36 0.11
C HIS A 344 19.46 -6.84 -0.42
N HIS A 345 20.03 -7.84 0.26
CA HIS A 345 21.08 -8.68 -0.31
C HIS A 345 20.42 -9.56 -1.38
N THR A 346 20.28 -9.04 -2.60
CA THR A 346 20.08 -9.88 -3.78
C THR A 346 21.45 -10.19 -4.37
N THR A 347 21.72 -11.48 -4.50
CA THR A 347 22.93 -12.03 -5.11
C THR A 347 23.07 -11.50 -6.53
N LYS A 348 24.11 -10.69 -6.77
CA LYS A 348 24.47 -10.21 -8.10
C LYS A 348 24.79 -11.40 -9.03
N LEU A 349 23.94 -11.64 -10.02
CA LEU A 349 24.34 -12.29 -11.26
C LEU A 349 24.15 -11.29 -12.40
N LYS A 350 25.30 -10.77 -12.86
CA LYS A 350 25.44 -9.93 -14.05
C LYS A 350 25.07 -10.77 -15.27
N HIS A 351 24.06 -10.36 -16.03
CA HIS A 351 24.10 -10.32 -17.49
C HIS A 351 23.13 -9.25 -17.99
N SER A 352 23.68 -8.08 -18.33
CA SER A 352 22.95 -7.00 -18.98
C SER A 352 22.87 -7.28 -20.49
N SER A 353 21.66 -7.52 -20.99
CA SER A 353 21.31 -7.31 -22.40
C SER A 353 20.21 -6.26 -22.45
N THR A 354 20.65 -5.00 -22.54
CA THR A 354 19.81 -3.81 -22.69
C THR A 354 19.15 -3.85 -24.08
N ILE A 355 17.92 -4.36 -24.18
CA ILE A 355 17.10 -4.19 -25.37
C ILE A 355 16.44 -2.82 -25.28
N SER A 356 16.78 -1.93 -26.21
CA SER A 356 16.23 -0.59 -26.34
C SER A 356 14.74 -0.63 -26.70
N ILE A 357 13.89 -0.07 -25.84
CA ILE A 357 12.45 0.12 -26.07
C ILE A 357 12.24 1.32 -27.02
N PRO A 358 11.40 1.23 -28.06
CA PRO A 358 11.08 2.38 -28.92
C PRO A 358 10.17 3.36 -28.18
N SER A 359 10.69 4.53 -27.82
CA SER A 359 9.98 5.59 -27.12
C SER A 359 9.16 6.46 -28.09
N SER A 360 7.88 6.18 -28.30
CA SER A 360 6.87 7.24 -28.55
C SER A 360 5.39 6.83 -28.52
N SER A 361 5.01 5.54 -28.41
CA SER A 361 3.61 5.10 -28.56
C SER A 361 3.02 4.28 -27.41
N TRP A 362 3.74 4.11 -26.30
CA TRP A 362 3.31 3.24 -25.22
C TRP A 362 2.65 4.03 -24.10
N THR A 363 1.42 3.65 -23.74
CA THR A 363 0.76 4.19 -22.56
C THR A 363 1.41 3.63 -21.29
N PRO A 364 1.45 4.39 -20.17
CA PRO A 364 1.97 3.89 -18.89
C PRO A 364 1.38 2.54 -18.47
N ARG A 365 0.07 2.32 -18.66
CA ARG A 365 -0.57 1.01 -18.42
C ARG A 365 0.09 -0.09 -19.26
N ARG A 366 0.28 0.14 -20.56
CA ARG A 366 0.89 -0.84 -21.47
C ARG A 366 2.35 -1.13 -21.11
N GLU A 367 3.09 -0.12 -20.69
CA GLU A 367 4.45 -0.27 -20.19
C GLU A 367 4.51 -1.12 -18.92
N PHE A 368 3.58 -0.89 -17.98
CA PHE A 368 3.43 -1.73 -16.79
C PHE A 368 3.12 -3.19 -17.16
N LEU A 369 2.14 -3.43 -18.05
CA LEU A 369 1.78 -4.78 -18.49
C LEU A 369 2.96 -5.52 -19.14
N TRP A 370 3.84 -4.79 -19.84
CA TRP A 370 5.01 -5.38 -20.48
C TRP A 370 6.13 -5.72 -19.50
N ARG A 371 6.46 -4.82 -18.56
CA ARG A 371 7.39 -5.16 -17.46
C ARG A 371 6.89 -6.37 -16.67
N MET A 372 5.59 -6.39 -16.38
CA MET A 372 4.97 -7.53 -15.73
C MET A 372 5.12 -8.82 -16.54
N ARG A 373 5.01 -8.76 -17.89
CA ARG A 373 5.27 -9.89 -18.77
C ARG A 373 6.69 -10.46 -18.61
N ASP A 374 7.68 -9.60 -18.50
CA ASP A 374 9.07 -9.99 -18.30
C ASP A 374 9.26 -10.67 -16.93
N ASP A 375 8.65 -10.13 -15.87
CA ASP A 375 8.71 -10.73 -14.53
C ASP A 375 8.11 -12.15 -14.48
N TRP A 376 7.07 -12.43 -15.27
CA TRP A 376 6.53 -13.79 -15.39
C TRP A 376 7.40 -14.71 -16.19
N ALA A 377 8.05 -14.22 -17.25
CA ALA A 377 9.01 -15.02 -17.99
C ALA A 377 10.17 -15.43 -17.06
N GLU A 378 10.63 -14.51 -16.20
CA GLU A 378 11.61 -14.80 -15.16
C GLU A 378 11.07 -15.81 -14.13
N PHE A 379 9.86 -15.60 -13.60
CA PHE A 379 9.23 -16.53 -12.65
C PHE A 379 9.08 -17.94 -13.24
N VAL A 380 8.61 -18.07 -14.47
CA VAL A 380 8.48 -19.36 -15.18
C VAL A 380 9.85 -19.97 -15.44
N ALA A 381 10.87 -19.18 -15.79
CA ALA A 381 12.23 -19.68 -15.96
C ALA A 381 12.82 -20.23 -14.65
N LEU A 382 12.56 -19.56 -13.52
CA LEU A 382 12.95 -20.03 -12.19
C LEU A 382 12.15 -21.27 -11.75
N SER A 383 10.91 -21.41 -12.23
CA SER A 383 10.01 -22.52 -11.88
C SER A 383 10.13 -23.73 -12.81
N SER A 384 10.83 -23.60 -13.95
CA SER A 384 10.93 -24.67 -14.95
C SER A 384 11.96 -25.72 -14.55
N PRO A 385 11.66 -27.03 -14.65
CA PRO A 385 12.64 -28.07 -14.45
C PRO A 385 13.65 -28.03 -15.61
N THR A 386 14.85 -27.50 -15.36
CA THR A 386 15.99 -27.70 -16.27
C THR A 386 16.17 -29.21 -16.50
N VAL A 387 16.17 -29.60 -17.77
CA VAL A 387 16.46 -30.98 -18.21
C VAL A 387 17.80 -31.39 -17.59
N PRO A 388 17.89 -32.52 -16.87
CA PRO A 388 19.15 -32.95 -16.29
C PRO A 388 20.13 -33.21 -17.43
N ASP A 389 21.24 -32.48 -17.39
CA ASP A 389 22.37 -32.72 -18.27
C ASP A 389 22.87 -34.16 -18.05
N PRO A 390 22.87 -35.03 -19.09
CA PRO A 390 23.28 -36.43 -18.94
C PRO A 390 24.76 -36.61 -18.52
N SER A 391 25.56 -35.54 -18.51
CA SER A 391 26.94 -35.53 -18.02
C SER A 391 27.13 -35.20 -16.53
N SER A 392 26.07 -34.88 -15.78
CA SER A 392 26.24 -34.49 -14.37
C SER A 392 26.36 -35.71 -13.44
N PRO A 393 27.41 -35.81 -12.60
CA PRO A 393 27.63 -36.97 -11.75
C PRO A 393 26.47 -37.16 -10.76
N ARG A 394 26.02 -38.42 -10.62
CA ARG A 394 24.96 -38.87 -9.70
C ARG A 394 25.20 -38.37 -8.28
N GLY A 395 24.62 -37.22 -7.95
CA GLY A 395 24.75 -36.60 -6.64
C GLY A 395 23.87 -35.37 -6.43
N GLN A 396 22.76 -35.22 -7.17
CA GLN A 396 21.79 -34.17 -6.84
C GLN A 396 20.96 -34.62 -5.65
N SER A 397 21.19 -33.95 -4.52
CA SER A 397 20.49 -34.13 -3.24
C SER A 397 18.97 -34.08 -3.45
N ARG A 398 18.23 -34.93 -2.71
CA ARG A 398 16.76 -34.88 -2.59
C ARG A 398 16.24 -33.48 -2.21
N ALA A 399 17.08 -32.58 -1.69
CA ALA A 399 16.73 -31.20 -1.37
C ALA A 399 16.49 -30.33 -2.63
N ASP A 400 17.36 -30.40 -3.64
CA ASP A 400 17.23 -29.60 -4.89
C ASP A 400 15.97 -29.95 -5.69
N ARG A 401 15.57 -31.23 -5.67
CA ARG A 401 14.34 -31.68 -6.32
C ARG A 401 13.08 -31.24 -5.56
N ARG A 402 13.21 -30.95 -4.26
CA ARG A 402 12.12 -30.58 -3.34
C ARG A 402 11.89 -29.06 -3.32
N GLU A 403 12.92 -28.27 -3.57
CA GLU A 403 12.83 -26.82 -3.77
C GLU A 403 12.14 -26.48 -5.11
N ARG A 404 12.37 -27.27 -6.17
CA ARG A 404 11.75 -27.04 -7.50
C ARG A 404 10.28 -27.42 -7.62
N LEU A 405 9.79 -28.36 -6.81
CA LEU A 405 8.35 -28.64 -6.71
C LEU A 405 7.62 -27.56 -5.89
N SER A 406 8.36 -26.59 -5.34
CA SER A 406 7.83 -25.58 -4.42
C SER A 406 7.32 -24.28 -5.05
N LEU A 407 7.32 -24.18 -6.39
CA LEU A 407 7.03 -22.94 -7.13
C LEU A 407 5.77 -22.99 -8.00
N ALA A 408 4.90 -24.00 -7.81
CA ALA A 408 3.61 -24.01 -8.50
C ALA A 408 2.74 -22.87 -7.93
N LEU A 409 2.60 -21.80 -8.72
CA LEU A 409 1.75 -20.66 -8.37
C LEU A 409 0.35 -21.17 -8.01
N PRO A 410 -0.23 -20.78 -6.86
CA PRO A 410 -1.59 -21.18 -6.55
C PRO A 410 -2.51 -20.66 -7.66
N ASP A 411 -3.54 -21.43 -8.00
CA ASP A 411 -4.64 -20.86 -8.78
C ASP A 411 -5.24 -19.67 -8.00
N LEU A 412 -5.86 -18.71 -8.69
CA LEU A 412 -6.48 -17.55 -8.06
C LEU A 412 -7.51 -17.98 -7.00
N GLN A 413 -8.19 -19.11 -7.23
CA GLN A 413 -9.08 -19.72 -6.23
C GLN A 413 -8.34 -20.10 -4.94
N GLY A 414 -7.09 -20.55 -5.05
CA GLY A 414 -6.23 -20.90 -3.91
C GLY A 414 -5.64 -19.70 -3.16
N VAL A 415 -5.78 -18.48 -3.68
CA VAL A 415 -5.25 -17.28 -3.00
C VAL A 415 -6.18 -16.81 -1.89
N TRP A 416 -7.48 -16.68 -2.17
CA TRP A 416 -8.49 -16.17 -1.20
C TRP A 416 -9.80 -16.94 -1.28
N PHE A 417 -10.35 -17.06 -2.51
CA PHE A 417 -11.73 -17.47 -2.73
C PHE A 417 -12.06 -18.86 -2.18
N GLY A 418 -11.16 -19.83 -2.32
CA GLY A 418 -11.37 -21.20 -1.85
C GLY A 418 -11.41 -21.31 -0.33
N ALA A 419 -10.55 -20.58 0.38
CA ALA A 419 -10.57 -20.55 1.85
C ALA A 419 -11.77 -19.74 2.37
N ALA A 420 -12.04 -18.58 1.78
CA ALA A 420 -13.18 -17.73 2.12
C ALA A 420 -14.50 -18.46 1.93
N GLN A 421 -14.72 -19.10 0.78
CA GLN A 421 -15.93 -19.85 0.49
C GLN A 421 -16.13 -21.00 1.47
N LYS A 422 -15.08 -21.78 1.79
CA LYS A 422 -15.17 -22.85 2.79
C LYS A 422 -15.57 -22.32 4.16
N GLU A 423 -15.03 -21.17 4.56
CA GLU A 423 -15.37 -20.53 5.81
C GLU A 423 -16.81 -19.97 5.81
N MET A 424 -17.27 -19.41 4.70
CA MET A 424 -18.66 -18.96 4.52
C MET A 424 -19.65 -20.14 4.59
N VAL A 425 -19.34 -21.27 3.92
CA VAL A 425 -20.14 -22.51 4.03
C VAL A 425 -20.18 -23.00 5.48
N ARG A 426 -19.04 -23.01 6.17
CA ARG A 426 -18.94 -23.42 7.58
C ARG A 426 -19.84 -22.59 8.50
N ARG A 427 -19.99 -21.30 8.21
CA ARG A 427 -20.86 -20.38 8.96
C ARG A 427 -22.34 -20.44 8.54
N GLY A 428 -22.67 -21.16 7.47
CA GLY A 428 -24.04 -21.24 6.96
C GLY A 428 -24.55 -19.93 6.36
N ILE A 429 -23.64 -19.08 5.85
CA ILE A 429 -23.96 -17.75 5.32
C ILE A 429 -24.00 -17.71 3.79
N ILE A 430 -24.20 -18.86 3.14
CA ILE A 430 -24.46 -18.94 1.70
C ILE A 430 -25.87 -19.51 1.53
N PRO A 431 -26.80 -18.82 0.85
CA PRO A 431 -26.66 -17.45 0.28
C PRO A 431 -26.64 -16.36 1.37
N HIS A 432 -26.19 -15.15 0.99
CA HIS A 432 -26.21 -13.95 1.85
C HIS A 432 -26.72 -12.72 1.12
N GLU A 433 -27.14 -11.70 1.86
CA GLU A 433 -27.57 -10.42 1.31
C GLU A 433 -26.39 -9.64 0.70
N SER A 434 -26.62 -8.96 -0.41
CA SER A 434 -25.65 -8.02 -0.96
C SER A 434 -25.42 -6.84 -0.03
N GLU A 435 -24.25 -6.22 -0.11
CA GLU A 435 -24.05 -4.95 0.59
C GLU A 435 -24.96 -3.84 0.05
N GLU A 436 -25.26 -2.89 0.94
CA GLU A 436 -25.97 -1.66 0.58
C GLU A 436 -25.26 -0.93 -0.56
N SER A 437 -26.03 -0.51 -1.56
CA SER A 437 -25.47 0.21 -2.72
C SER A 437 -24.86 1.54 -2.30
N VAL A 438 -23.67 1.83 -2.79
CA VAL A 438 -23.08 3.17 -2.68
C VAL A 438 -23.74 4.04 -3.74
N HIS A 439 -24.70 4.86 -3.33
CA HIS A 439 -25.40 5.77 -4.24
C HIS A 439 -24.44 6.83 -4.78
N ILE A 440 -24.28 6.85 -6.10
CA ILE A 440 -23.45 7.83 -6.81
C ILE A 440 -24.35 8.97 -7.32
N LEU A 441 -25.49 8.62 -7.92
CA LEU A 441 -26.49 9.54 -8.46
C LEU A 441 -27.89 9.14 -7.97
N HIS A 442 -28.86 10.05 -8.03
CA HIS A 442 -30.23 9.76 -7.59
C HIS A 442 -30.79 8.48 -8.23
N GLY A 443 -30.99 7.44 -7.42
CA GLY A 443 -31.53 6.15 -7.85
C GLY A 443 -30.51 5.15 -8.42
N SER A 444 -29.25 5.54 -8.68
CA SER A 444 -28.21 4.65 -9.19
C SER A 444 -27.00 4.59 -8.27
N GLY A 445 -26.57 3.37 -7.95
CA GLY A 445 -25.47 3.11 -7.03
C GLY A 445 -24.66 1.89 -7.41
N VAL A 446 -23.40 1.89 -6.98
CA VAL A 446 -22.51 0.74 -7.15
C VAL A 446 -22.80 -0.27 -6.04
N ARG A 447 -23.12 -1.49 -6.44
CA ARG A 447 -23.34 -2.61 -5.52
C ARG A 447 -22.08 -3.44 -5.40
N LEU A 448 -21.67 -3.71 -4.16
CA LEU A 448 -20.60 -4.64 -3.85
C LEU A 448 -21.21 -6.02 -3.59
N GLY A 449 -20.76 -7.03 -4.33
CA GLY A 449 -21.34 -8.35 -4.24
C GLY A 449 -20.48 -9.42 -4.89
N CYS A 450 -20.92 -10.66 -4.73
CA CYS A 450 -20.34 -11.85 -5.36
C CYS A 450 -21.45 -12.75 -5.92
N VAL A 451 -21.05 -13.87 -6.53
CA VAL A 451 -21.97 -14.84 -7.14
C VAL A 451 -22.92 -15.52 -6.15
N PHE A 452 -22.69 -15.38 -4.84
CA PHE A 452 -23.53 -15.96 -3.77
C PHE A 452 -24.50 -14.94 -3.15
N CYS A 453 -24.44 -13.68 -3.58
CA CYS A 453 -25.37 -12.66 -3.13
C CYS A 453 -26.78 -12.94 -3.68
N VAL A 454 -27.78 -12.80 -2.82
CA VAL A 454 -29.18 -12.76 -3.23
C VAL A 454 -29.67 -11.31 -3.28
N ASP A 455 -30.34 -10.97 -4.36
CA ASP A 455 -31.04 -9.69 -4.50
C ASP A 455 -32.35 -9.74 -3.71
N MET A 456 -32.32 -9.24 -2.48
CA MET A 456 -33.54 -8.96 -1.72
C MET A 456 -34.03 -7.55 -2.11
N GLY A 457 -34.52 -7.41 -3.34
CA GLY A 457 -34.95 -6.13 -3.90
C GLY A 457 -35.79 -6.29 -5.17
N SER A 458 -37.08 -6.57 -4.96
CA SER A 458 -38.20 -6.33 -5.89
C SER A 458 -38.75 -4.93 -5.72
#